data_AF-A0A9P8AK61-F1
#
_entry.id   AF-A0A9P8AK61-F1
#
_cell.length_a   1.000
_cell.length_b   1.000
_cell.length_c   1.000
_cell.angle_alpha   90.00
_cell.angle_beta   90.00
_cell.angle_gamma   90.00
#
_symmetry.space_group_name_H-M   'P 1'
#
loop_
_entity.id
_entity.type
_entity.pdbx_description
1 polymer ?
#
loop_
_entity_poly.entity_id
_entity_poly.type
_entity_poly.pdbx_seq_one_letter_code
_entity_poly.pdbx_strand_id
1 'polypeptide(L)'
;MTLLSTLKSYPLEYLLPFLLPVLFQSYIHPDEHFQSLEPLTSKVLGFTAQLPWEYTCDKPARSYGVLYLYYGPLLLLIRTTNPALSPIYILYLVRVQNLLVSSGVILWTLSKLIYLKKQYHHALHFVVTSYIYGVYQTHTFSNSIETCMVLLALASIENLNSHYNLVCLGVLFAIGIFNRVTFIAWLLAPSWYILRHLVHHKLNVFPLAFGFGLTALVLILIDSISFAQSWSLFQLVITPWNNLIYNSLLENLAQHGIHPWYTHLLINTPQILGPGLLMLLIRGVPWSRISILPFLSIVSGVALLSFIPHQELRFLAPMLPLACTILNYEDEEEEEEEEEETANIKSSFVPFIGILWGVISAVLVTTLWYAHRPSAPFIWYIFGGTYFTTTELFKTRQDTTTSNPFYRTKFRSFYGWLFLRIWIFFNLTMNVLMGVYHQGGVVSVLNKFHMEQLHSKDNVAIIFWRTYSPPTWVLGDTTHSIEAFTMNETSLVYEVDRSKSNLLDFMGADVGKVCASIEQLSYMNKQVYIVLPTGSFPTVALSCDYINWHRLEDFHYQYHYDLDHLDFSDLRTFTPGLDVYKFNYILHQ
;
A
#
# COMPACT_ATOMS: atom_id res chain seq x y z
N MET A 1 21.08 -24.54 5.60
CA MET A 1 20.16 -25.62 6.02
C MET A 1 18.92 -25.08 6.76
N THR A 2 18.53 -23.83 6.48
CA THR A 2 17.83 -22.93 7.44
C THR A 2 16.64 -22.16 6.84
N LEU A 3 16.30 -22.41 5.56
CA LEU A 3 15.08 -21.87 4.91
C LEU A 3 14.13 -23.03 4.56
N LEU A 4 14.67 -24.10 3.97
CA LEU A 4 13.93 -25.33 3.65
C LEU A 4 13.44 -26.09 4.89
N SER A 5 14.14 -26.02 6.03
CA SER A 5 13.68 -26.63 7.29
C SER A 5 12.54 -25.83 7.92
N THR A 6 12.60 -24.51 7.83
CA THR A 6 11.53 -23.60 8.23
C THR A 6 10.31 -23.82 7.33
N LEU A 7 10.48 -23.85 6.00
CA LEU A 7 9.43 -24.16 5.02
C LEU A 7 8.75 -25.53 5.27
N LYS A 8 9.49 -26.55 5.71
CA LYS A 8 8.94 -27.89 6.03
C LYS A 8 7.96 -27.91 7.20
N SER A 9 7.91 -26.87 8.03
CA SER A 9 7.01 -26.77 9.19
C SER A 9 5.88 -25.75 9.00
N TYR A 10 5.80 -25.09 7.83
CA TYR A 10 4.67 -24.21 7.50
C TYR A 10 3.65 -24.97 6.65
N PRO A 11 2.40 -25.12 7.12
CA PRO A 11 1.38 -25.71 6.28
C PRO A 11 1.10 -24.77 5.10
N LEU A 12 1.09 -25.35 3.90
CA LEU A 12 0.65 -24.72 2.65
C LEU A 12 -0.70 -24.01 2.79
N GLU A 13 -1.49 -24.42 3.78
CA GLU A 13 -2.74 -23.83 4.25
C GLU A 13 -2.65 -22.34 4.57
N TYR A 14 -1.48 -21.83 4.98
CA TYR A 14 -1.32 -20.38 5.17
C TYR A 14 -1.25 -19.63 3.85
N LEU A 15 -0.85 -20.22 2.73
CA LEU A 15 -0.82 -19.55 1.42
C LEU A 15 -2.17 -19.63 0.68
N LEU A 16 -3.02 -20.60 1.05
CA LEU A 16 -4.25 -20.95 0.35
C LEU A 16 -5.32 -19.83 0.36
N PRO A 17 -5.53 -19.05 1.44
CA PRO A 17 -6.44 -17.91 1.44
C PRO A 17 -6.02 -16.79 0.47
N PHE A 18 -4.77 -16.78 0.01
CA PHE A 18 -4.19 -15.68 -0.78
C PHE A 18 -4.15 -15.94 -2.29
N LEU A 19 -4.57 -17.12 -2.73
CA LEU A 19 -4.88 -17.33 -4.15
C LEU A 19 -6.04 -16.44 -4.59
N LEU A 20 -6.93 -16.05 -3.66
CA LEU A 20 -8.10 -15.26 -3.99
C LEU A 20 -7.71 -13.83 -4.44
N PRO A 21 -7.03 -12.97 -3.65
CA PRO A 21 -6.65 -11.63 -4.14
C PRO A 21 -5.69 -11.66 -5.34
N VAL A 22 -4.84 -12.68 -5.45
CA VAL A 22 -3.90 -12.82 -6.59
C VAL A 22 -4.63 -13.07 -7.90
N LEU A 23 -5.72 -13.86 -7.87
CA LEU A 23 -6.45 -14.26 -9.07
C LEU A 23 -7.62 -13.33 -9.42
N PHE A 24 -8.10 -12.53 -8.47
CA PHE A 24 -9.18 -11.59 -8.70
C PHE A 24 -8.67 -10.25 -9.22
N GLN A 25 -9.47 -9.56 -10.04
CA GLN A 25 -9.04 -8.39 -10.81
C GLN A 25 -9.30 -7.06 -10.10
N SER A 26 -9.30 -7.07 -8.76
CA SER A 26 -9.44 -5.85 -7.96
C SER A 26 -8.40 -4.80 -8.35
N TYR A 27 -8.79 -3.54 -8.20
CA TYR A 27 -7.97 -2.39 -8.53
C TYR A 27 -8.00 -1.42 -7.36
N ILE A 28 -6.97 -1.43 -6.53
CA ILE A 28 -7.03 -0.73 -5.24
C ILE A 28 -6.77 0.76 -5.39
N HIS A 29 -5.87 1.13 -6.29
CA HIS A 29 -5.50 2.52 -6.54
C HIS A 29 -4.69 2.64 -7.84
N PRO A 30 -4.82 3.73 -8.62
CA PRO A 30 -4.07 3.94 -9.87
C PRO A 30 -2.56 3.68 -9.80
N ASP A 31 -1.88 4.18 -8.77
CA ASP A 31 -0.46 3.94 -8.52
C ASP A 31 -0.03 2.46 -8.60
N GLU A 32 -0.93 1.50 -8.39
CA GLU A 32 -0.63 0.08 -8.61
C GLU A 32 -0.07 -0.16 -10.01
N HIS A 33 -0.64 0.44 -11.05
CA HIS A 33 -0.20 0.26 -12.43
C HIS A 33 0.72 1.39 -12.90
N PHE A 34 0.36 2.63 -12.61
CA PHE A 34 1.07 3.81 -13.12
C PHE A 34 2.47 3.98 -12.50
N GLN A 35 2.70 3.50 -11.26
CA GLN A 35 4.03 3.55 -10.64
C GLN A 35 4.87 2.28 -10.85
N SER A 36 4.41 1.32 -11.64
CA SER A 36 5.13 0.05 -11.79
C SER A 36 5.06 -0.54 -13.20
N LEU A 37 3.93 -1.15 -13.56
CA LEU A 37 3.80 -1.95 -14.78
C LEU A 37 3.67 -1.07 -16.01
N GLU A 38 2.81 -0.05 -15.99
CA GLU A 38 2.57 0.85 -17.14
C GLU A 38 3.89 1.39 -17.75
N PRO A 39 4.79 2.06 -16.98
CA PRO A 39 6.05 2.55 -17.55
C PRO A 39 7.03 1.44 -17.93
N LEU A 40 7.07 0.33 -17.18
CA LEU A 40 8.05 -0.72 -17.42
C LEU A 40 7.68 -1.63 -18.59
N THR A 41 6.42 -2.01 -18.74
CA THR A 41 5.94 -2.82 -19.88
C THR A 41 6.06 -2.05 -21.19
N SER A 42 5.92 -0.73 -21.16
CA SER A 42 6.19 0.11 -22.33
C SER A 42 7.65 -0.02 -22.78
N LYS A 43 8.61 0.07 -21.85
CA LYS A 43 10.05 -0.06 -22.18
C LYS A 43 10.48 -1.50 -22.51
N VAL A 44 9.96 -2.50 -21.82
CA VAL A 44 10.42 -3.89 -21.95
C VAL A 44 9.66 -4.65 -23.03
N LEU A 45 8.34 -4.49 -23.11
CA LEU A 45 7.47 -5.24 -24.04
C LEU A 45 7.00 -4.40 -25.23
N GLY A 46 7.17 -3.08 -25.20
CA GLY A 46 6.75 -2.20 -26.30
C GLY A 46 5.25 -1.89 -26.31
N PHE A 47 4.56 -2.07 -25.18
CA PHE A 47 3.14 -1.71 -25.08
C PHE A 47 2.95 -0.18 -25.10
N THR A 48 1.88 0.26 -25.77
CA THR A 48 1.36 1.62 -25.67
C THR A 48 1.00 1.91 -24.21
N ALA A 49 1.51 3.03 -23.70
CA ALA A 49 1.37 3.44 -22.31
C ALA A 49 1.17 4.94 -22.25
N GLN A 50 0.24 5.40 -21.41
CA GLN A 50 0.16 6.80 -21.03
C GLN A 50 1.08 7.02 -19.83
N LEU A 51 2.32 7.44 -20.10
CA LEU A 51 3.30 7.62 -19.03
C LEU A 51 2.84 8.70 -18.05
N PRO A 52 2.77 8.40 -16.74
CA PRO A 52 2.45 9.41 -15.75
C PRO A 52 3.62 10.39 -15.60
N TRP A 53 3.33 11.57 -15.07
CA TRP A 53 4.28 12.68 -14.96
C TRP A 53 5.61 12.28 -14.29
N GLU A 54 5.58 11.36 -13.31
CA GLU A 54 6.75 10.86 -12.57
C GLU A 54 7.80 10.16 -13.46
N TYR A 55 7.35 9.63 -14.61
CA TYR A 55 8.15 8.85 -15.56
C TYR A 55 8.36 9.59 -16.90
N THR A 56 8.05 10.89 -16.94
CA THR A 56 8.34 11.77 -18.09
C THR A 56 9.77 12.32 -18.02
N CYS A 57 10.33 12.68 -19.19
CA CYS A 57 11.65 13.31 -19.28
C CYS A 57 11.71 14.69 -18.62
N ASP A 58 10.57 15.39 -18.53
CA ASP A 58 10.50 16.74 -17.95
C ASP A 58 10.61 16.73 -16.43
N LYS A 59 10.04 15.70 -15.78
CA LYS A 59 9.99 15.56 -14.32
C LYS A 59 10.32 14.13 -13.88
N PRO A 60 11.57 13.66 -14.05
CA PRO A 60 11.97 12.30 -13.70
C PRO A 60 12.06 12.14 -12.17
N ALA A 61 10.95 11.73 -11.56
CA ALA A 61 10.76 11.69 -10.11
C ALA A 61 10.74 10.26 -9.53
N ARG A 62 10.72 9.22 -10.38
CA ARG A 62 10.72 7.82 -9.96
C ARG A 62 11.78 7.00 -10.67
N SER A 63 12.43 6.10 -9.95
CA SER A 63 13.52 5.28 -10.48
C SER A 63 13.00 4.15 -11.36
N TYR A 64 13.41 4.13 -12.63
CA TYR A 64 13.29 2.95 -13.49
C TYR A 64 14.22 1.84 -13.01
N GLY A 65 15.38 2.16 -12.44
CA GLY A 65 16.34 1.19 -11.93
C GLY A 65 15.75 0.23 -10.91
N VAL A 66 14.91 0.71 -10.00
CA VAL A 66 14.19 -0.14 -9.04
C VAL A 66 13.17 -1.04 -9.73
N LEU A 67 12.43 -0.51 -10.71
CA LEU A 67 11.47 -1.31 -11.49
C LEU A 67 12.16 -2.41 -12.30
N TYR A 68 13.29 -2.09 -12.94
CA TYR A 68 14.12 -3.07 -13.64
C TYR A 68 14.68 -4.13 -12.69
N LEU A 69 15.12 -3.75 -11.50
CA LEU A 69 15.61 -4.70 -10.50
C LEU A 69 14.52 -5.67 -10.06
N TYR A 70 13.32 -5.15 -9.80
CA TYR A 70 12.26 -5.92 -9.14
C TYR A 70 11.36 -6.68 -10.15
N TYR A 71 10.86 -6.02 -11.19
CA TYR A 71 9.94 -6.62 -12.18
C TYR A 71 10.64 -6.99 -13.50
N GLY A 72 11.80 -6.39 -13.79
CA GLY A 72 12.53 -6.59 -15.05
C GLY A 72 12.88 -8.05 -15.38
N PRO A 73 13.36 -8.89 -14.44
CA PRO A 73 13.70 -10.29 -14.76
C PRO A 73 12.51 -11.09 -15.30
N LEU A 74 11.33 -10.94 -14.69
CA LEU A 74 10.11 -11.62 -15.12
C LEU A 74 9.65 -11.12 -16.50
N LEU A 75 9.63 -9.81 -16.71
CA LEU A 75 9.21 -9.24 -18.00
C LEU A 75 10.20 -9.58 -19.13
N LEU A 76 11.51 -9.63 -18.85
CA LEU A 76 12.51 -10.06 -19.82
C LEU A 76 12.36 -11.54 -20.17
N LEU A 77 12.07 -12.38 -19.17
CA LEU A 77 11.75 -13.80 -19.39
C LEU A 77 10.52 -13.93 -20.29
N ILE A 78 9.46 -13.17 -20.05
CA ILE A 78 8.25 -13.16 -20.89
C ILE A 78 8.58 -12.70 -22.31
N ARG A 79 9.31 -11.59 -22.48
CA ARG A 79 9.74 -11.08 -23.79
C ARG A 79 10.48 -12.13 -24.61
N THR A 80 11.33 -12.92 -23.97
CA THR A 80 12.19 -13.91 -24.63
C THR A 80 11.50 -15.25 -24.90
N THR A 81 10.55 -15.65 -24.03
CA THR A 81 9.91 -16.98 -24.11
C THR A 81 8.53 -16.94 -24.75
N ASN A 82 7.70 -15.94 -24.43
CA ASN A 82 6.36 -15.78 -24.97
C ASN A 82 5.97 -14.29 -25.02
N PRO A 83 6.46 -13.53 -26.01
CA PRO A 83 6.14 -12.10 -26.15
C PRO A 83 4.66 -11.83 -26.46
N ALA A 84 3.91 -12.84 -26.92
CA ALA A 84 2.47 -12.74 -27.21
C ALA A 84 1.59 -13.08 -25.99
N LEU A 85 2.17 -13.23 -24.79
CA LEU A 85 1.42 -13.50 -23.58
C LEU A 85 0.45 -12.34 -23.29
N SER A 86 -0.84 -12.66 -23.11
CA SER A 86 -1.86 -11.64 -22.85
C SER A 86 -1.54 -10.84 -21.56
N PRO A 87 -1.75 -9.51 -21.54
CA PRO A 87 -1.41 -8.65 -20.41
C PRO A 87 -2.01 -9.09 -19.07
N ILE A 88 -3.21 -9.68 -19.07
CA ILE A 88 -3.84 -10.17 -17.83
C ILE A 88 -3.03 -11.29 -17.16
N TYR A 89 -2.42 -12.19 -17.95
CA TYR A 89 -1.55 -13.23 -17.40
C TYR A 89 -0.24 -12.66 -16.87
N ILE A 90 0.28 -11.59 -17.51
CA ILE A 90 1.44 -10.85 -17.00
C ILE A 90 1.12 -10.27 -15.62
N LEU A 91 -0.06 -9.65 -15.44
CA LEU A 91 -0.51 -9.14 -14.14
C LEU A 91 -0.53 -10.25 -13.09
N TYR A 92 -1.13 -11.40 -13.38
CA TYR A 92 -1.19 -12.52 -12.44
C TYR A 92 0.20 -13.06 -12.08
N LEU A 93 1.10 -13.21 -13.05
CA LEU A 93 2.47 -13.66 -12.80
C LEU A 93 3.22 -12.68 -11.89
N VAL A 94 3.05 -11.38 -12.10
CA VAL A 94 3.64 -10.35 -11.24
C VAL A 94 3.05 -10.39 -9.83
N ARG A 95 1.73 -10.57 -9.69
CA ARG A 95 1.10 -10.70 -8.36
C ARG A 95 1.58 -11.95 -7.61
N VAL A 96 1.79 -13.06 -8.31
CA VAL A 96 2.41 -14.27 -7.75
C VAL A 96 3.86 -13.98 -7.33
N GLN A 97 4.65 -13.27 -8.15
CA GLN A 97 5.99 -12.84 -7.77
C GLN A 97 5.97 -12.03 -6.47
N ASN A 98 5.07 -11.06 -6.36
CA ASN A 98 4.93 -10.20 -5.18
C ASN A 98 4.54 -10.97 -3.93
N LEU A 99 3.61 -11.92 -4.05
CA LEU A 99 3.27 -12.83 -2.96
C LEU A 99 4.49 -13.63 -2.51
N LEU A 100 5.23 -14.24 -3.44
CA LEU A 100 6.39 -15.08 -3.11
C LEU A 100 7.52 -14.28 -2.45
N VAL A 101 7.85 -13.12 -3.02
CA VAL A 101 8.90 -12.23 -2.49
C VAL A 101 8.50 -11.70 -1.12
N SER A 102 7.30 -11.15 -0.97
CA SER A 102 6.84 -10.59 0.31
C SER A 102 6.73 -11.68 1.38
N SER A 103 6.18 -12.85 1.05
CA SER A 103 6.15 -14.02 1.96
C SER A 103 7.56 -14.39 2.43
N GLY A 104 8.50 -14.54 1.51
CA GLY A 104 9.87 -14.93 1.80
C GLY A 104 10.59 -13.91 2.69
N VAL A 105 10.43 -12.62 2.39
CA VAL A 105 11.00 -11.52 3.18
C VAL A 105 10.39 -11.50 4.58
N ILE A 106 9.07 -11.55 4.72
CA ILE A 106 8.40 -11.51 6.03
C ILE A 106 8.80 -12.71 6.88
N LEU A 107 8.76 -13.93 6.33
CA LEU A 107 9.15 -15.14 7.05
C LEU A 107 10.59 -15.05 7.58
N TRP A 108 11.52 -14.59 6.73
CA TRP A 108 12.93 -14.45 7.11
C TRP A 108 13.14 -13.32 8.12
N THR A 109 12.60 -12.13 7.87
CA THR A 109 12.82 -10.95 8.73
C THR A 109 12.18 -11.10 10.10
N LEU A 110 10.94 -11.60 10.19
CA LEU A 110 10.30 -11.86 11.48
C LEU A 110 11.10 -12.87 12.33
N SER A 111 11.73 -13.86 11.70
CA SER A 111 12.59 -14.83 12.41
C SER A 111 13.89 -14.22 12.96
N LYS A 112 14.25 -13.02 12.50
CA LYS A 112 15.40 -12.25 12.99
C LYS A 112 15.01 -11.19 14.00
N LEU A 113 13.85 -10.57 13.83
CA LEU A 113 13.35 -9.50 14.69
C LEU A 113 12.69 -10.02 15.96
N ILE A 114 12.19 -11.26 15.95
CA ILE A 114 11.53 -11.90 17.10
C ILE A 114 12.37 -13.08 17.57
N TYR A 115 12.81 -13.04 18.83
CA TYR A 115 13.63 -14.09 19.43
C TYR A 115 12.78 -15.27 19.95
N LEU A 116 11.60 -14.98 20.50
CA LEU A 116 10.71 -16.00 21.08
C LEU A 116 9.90 -16.70 19.99
N LYS A 117 10.04 -18.03 19.91
CA LYS A 117 9.38 -18.86 18.89
C LYS A 117 7.85 -18.71 18.90
N LYS A 118 7.26 -18.63 20.09
CA LYS A 118 5.81 -18.49 20.26
C LYS A 118 5.29 -17.15 19.70
N GLN A 119 5.93 -16.05 20.08
CA GLN A 119 5.64 -14.71 19.55
C GLN A 119 5.83 -14.62 18.03
N TYR A 120 6.85 -15.30 17.50
CA TYR A 120 7.06 -15.37 16.06
C TYR A 120 5.84 -15.97 15.34
N HIS A 121 5.29 -17.08 15.86
CA HIS A 121 4.11 -17.71 15.27
C HIS A 121 2.86 -16.84 15.40
N HIS A 122 2.68 -16.13 16.52
CA HIS A 122 1.57 -15.18 16.69
C HIS A 122 1.67 -14.00 15.73
N ALA A 123 2.82 -13.35 15.66
CA ALA A 123 3.06 -12.23 14.75
C ALA A 123 2.83 -12.65 13.30
N LEU A 124 3.35 -13.82 12.91
CA LEU A 124 3.13 -14.37 11.58
C LEU A 124 1.64 -14.61 11.31
N HIS A 125 0.90 -15.18 12.27
CA HIS A 125 -0.54 -15.40 12.13
C HIS A 125 -1.29 -14.09 11.87
N PHE A 126 -1.02 -13.03 12.63
CA PHE A 126 -1.63 -11.72 12.39
C PHE A 126 -1.25 -11.14 11.02
N VAL A 127 0.02 -11.24 10.62
CA VAL A 127 0.45 -10.75 9.30
C VAL A 127 -0.27 -11.47 8.18
N VAL A 128 -0.25 -12.81 8.17
CA VAL A 128 -0.84 -13.57 7.06
C VAL A 128 -2.36 -13.39 7.03
N THR A 129 -3.04 -13.33 8.17
CA THR A 129 -4.49 -13.11 8.19
C THR A 129 -4.92 -11.67 7.90
N SER A 130 -3.99 -10.74 7.67
CA SER A 130 -4.30 -9.34 7.38
C SER A 130 -4.68 -9.10 5.91
N TYR A 131 -5.67 -8.24 5.66
CA TYR A 131 -5.98 -7.79 4.30
C TYR A 131 -4.87 -6.93 3.68
N ILE A 132 -4.08 -6.20 4.48
CA ILE A 132 -2.95 -5.43 3.96
C ILE A 132 -1.87 -6.37 3.38
N TYR A 133 -1.64 -7.52 4.02
CA TYR A 133 -0.78 -8.54 3.45
C TYR A 133 -1.42 -9.23 2.23
N GLY A 134 -2.68 -9.67 2.34
CA GLY A 134 -3.35 -10.40 1.26
C GLY A 134 -3.55 -9.57 -0.02
N VAL A 135 -3.83 -8.27 0.12
CA VAL A 135 -4.26 -7.38 -0.95
C VAL A 135 -3.14 -6.39 -1.33
N TYR A 136 -2.64 -5.57 -0.40
CA TYR A 136 -1.62 -4.56 -0.76
C TYR A 136 -0.27 -5.18 -1.12
N GLN A 137 0.21 -6.20 -0.38
CA GLN A 137 1.52 -6.82 -0.65
C GLN A 137 1.54 -7.70 -1.90
N THR A 138 0.39 -8.14 -2.41
CA THR A 138 0.31 -8.94 -3.64
C THR A 138 0.17 -8.05 -4.87
N HIS A 139 -0.46 -6.89 -4.74
CA HIS A 139 -0.57 -5.88 -5.80
C HIS A 139 0.77 -5.14 -6.04
N THR A 140 0.87 -4.42 -7.15
CA THR A 140 2.14 -3.85 -7.66
C THR A 140 2.49 -2.47 -7.11
N PHE A 141 2.23 -2.23 -5.82
CA PHE A 141 2.59 -0.97 -5.19
C PHE A 141 4.08 -0.83 -4.93
N SER A 142 4.61 0.38 -5.16
CA SER A 142 5.94 0.76 -4.69
C SER A 142 6.04 0.73 -3.14
N ASN A 143 4.92 0.92 -2.44
CA ASN A 143 4.81 0.76 -0.98
C ASN A 143 5.02 -0.69 -0.53
N SER A 144 4.71 -1.67 -1.38
CA SER A 144 4.93 -3.08 -1.06
C SER A 144 6.42 -3.43 -1.12
N ILE A 145 7.13 -2.87 -2.10
CA ILE A 145 8.59 -2.93 -2.19
C ILE A 145 9.22 -2.23 -0.99
N GLU A 146 8.72 -1.04 -0.62
CA GLU A 146 9.18 -0.29 0.57
C GLU A 146 9.04 -1.12 1.85
N THR A 147 7.89 -1.78 2.04
CA THR A 147 7.66 -2.66 3.19
C THR A 147 8.72 -3.76 3.28
N CYS A 148 9.02 -4.43 2.16
CA CYS A 148 10.09 -5.43 2.10
C CYS A 148 11.45 -4.83 2.43
N MET A 149 11.78 -3.66 1.88
CA MET A 149 13.06 -2.99 2.14
C MET A 149 13.21 -2.56 3.60
N VAL A 150 12.15 -2.04 4.23
CA VAL A 150 12.16 -1.66 5.65
C VAL A 150 12.43 -2.88 6.52
N LEU A 151 11.71 -3.98 6.29
CA LEU A 151 11.89 -5.21 7.06
C LEU A 151 13.30 -5.79 6.91
N LEU A 152 13.84 -5.83 5.68
CA LEU A 152 15.19 -6.31 5.41
C LEU A 152 16.23 -5.40 6.10
N ALA A 153 16.07 -4.09 6.03
CA ALA A 153 16.96 -3.13 6.67
C ALA A 153 16.96 -3.30 8.20
N LEU A 154 15.80 -3.41 8.83
CA LEU A 154 15.70 -3.66 10.27
C LEU A 154 16.36 -4.99 10.67
N ALA A 155 16.14 -6.06 9.91
CA ALA A 155 16.78 -7.35 10.17
C ALA A 155 18.31 -7.29 10.00
N SER A 156 18.83 -6.47 9.08
CA SER A 156 20.27 -6.22 8.95
C SER A 156 20.85 -5.39 10.10
N ILE A 157 20.06 -4.48 10.71
CA ILE A 157 20.49 -3.67 11.86
C ILE A 157 20.71 -4.52 13.12
N GLU A 158 20.03 -5.66 13.28
CA GLU A 158 20.30 -6.60 14.38
C GLU A 158 21.73 -7.19 14.34
N ASN A 159 22.41 -7.16 13.19
CA ASN A 159 23.75 -7.75 13.04
C ASN A 159 24.73 -6.85 12.27
N LEU A 160 25.21 -5.80 12.93
CA LEU A 160 26.16 -4.81 12.36
C LEU A 160 27.64 -5.22 12.45
N ASN A 161 27.96 -6.39 13.00
CA ASN A 161 29.34 -6.79 13.30
C ASN A 161 30.16 -7.19 12.06
N SER A 162 29.49 -7.55 10.96
CA SER A 162 30.14 -7.99 9.73
C SER A 162 30.22 -6.86 8.70
N HIS A 163 31.39 -6.67 8.08
CA HIS A 163 31.55 -5.75 6.94
C HIS A 163 30.60 -6.11 5.79
N TYR A 164 30.35 -7.41 5.56
CA TYR A 164 29.39 -7.86 4.56
C TYR A 164 27.97 -7.35 4.86
N ASN A 165 27.52 -7.48 6.11
CA ASN A 165 26.19 -7.01 6.51
C ASN A 165 26.07 -5.48 6.39
N LEU A 166 27.14 -4.73 6.67
CA LEU A 166 27.18 -3.28 6.50
C LEU A 166 27.10 -2.87 5.02
N VAL A 167 27.81 -3.58 4.13
CA VAL A 167 27.68 -3.37 2.68
C VAL A 167 26.24 -3.65 2.25
N CYS A 168 25.67 -4.79 2.65
CA CYS A 168 24.27 -5.14 2.35
C CYS A 168 23.27 -4.08 2.87
N LEU A 169 23.49 -3.56 4.09
CA LEU A 169 22.66 -2.49 4.65
C LEU A 169 22.75 -1.21 3.80
N GLY A 170 23.94 -0.86 3.31
CA GLY A 170 24.14 0.27 2.40
C GLY A 170 23.39 0.08 1.07
N VAL A 171 23.44 -1.13 0.50
CA VAL A 171 22.69 -1.51 -0.71
C VAL A 171 21.18 -1.36 -0.47
N LEU A 172 20.66 -1.86 0.65
CA LEU A 172 19.25 -1.76 1.01
C LEU A 172 18.81 -0.30 1.18
N PHE A 173 19.66 0.55 1.77
CA PHE A 173 19.37 1.99 1.89
C PHE A 173 19.28 2.68 0.54
N ALA A 174 20.21 2.37 -0.37
CA ALA A 174 20.16 2.93 -1.73
C ALA A 174 18.88 2.49 -2.46
N ILE A 175 18.56 1.19 -2.49
CA ILE A 175 17.34 0.69 -3.16
C ILE A 175 16.08 1.27 -2.52
N GLY A 176 16.02 1.32 -1.18
CA GLY A 176 14.88 1.87 -0.44
C GLY A 176 14.60 3.33 -0.77
N ILE A 177 15.64 4.18 -0.75
CA ILE A 177 15.52 5.62 -1.06
C ILE A 177 15.15 5.86 -2.53
N PHE A 178 15.72 5.08 -3.47
CA PHE A 178 15.37 5.16 -4.89
C PHE A 178 13.97 4.64 -5.22
N ASN A 179 13.45 3.72 -4.41
CA ASN A 179 12.06 3.27 -4.53
C ASN A 179 11.09 4.35 -4.03
N ARG A 180 11.27 4.81 -2.78
CA ARG A 180 10.46 5.85 -2.15
C ARG A 180 11.25 6.62 -1.10
N VAL A 181 11.11 7.94 -1.08
CA VAL A 181 11.75 8.79 -0.06
C VAL A 181 11.14 8.58 1.34
N THR A 182 9.89 8.12 1.39
CA THR A 182 9.18 7.73 2.63
C THR A 182 9.92 6.62 3.40
N PHE A 183 10.78 5.85 2.75
CA PHE A 183 11.61 4.81 3.38
C PHE A 183 12.48 5.37 4.51
N ILE A 184 12.96 6.60 4.37
CA ILE A 184 13.78 7.29 5.37
C ILE A 184 13.00 7.47 6.68
N ALA A 185 11.69 7.74 6.60
CA ALA A 185 10.85 7.96 7.76
C ALA A 185 10.78 6.72 8.68
N TRP A 186 10.70 5.54 8.08
CA TRP A 186 10.65 4.26 8.80
C TRP A 186 11.95 3.90 9.50
N LEU A 187 13.09 4.43 9.04
CA LEU A 187 14.40 4.06 9.57
C LEU A 187 15.05 5.15 10.42
N LEU A 188 14.44 6.32 10.56
CA LEU A 188 15.05 7.43 11.30
C LEU A 188 15.38 7.05 12.75
N ALA A 189 14.41 6.53 13.52
CA ALA A 189 14.66 6.15 14.91
C ALA A 189 15.53 4.87 15.04
N PRO A 190 15.29 3.78 14.27
CA PRO A 190 16.18 2.62 14.23
C PRO A 190 17.66 2.95 13.90
N SER A 191 17.90 4.00 13.10
CA SER A 191 19.25 4.43 12.72
C SER A 191 20.11 4.88 13.90
N TRP A 192 19.53 5.15 15.07
CA TRP A 192 20.28 5.38 16.30
C TRP A 192 21.25 4.23 16.64
N TYR A 193 20.85 2.98 16.40
CA TYR A 193 21.70 1.80 16.64
C TYR A 193 22.90 1.78 15.69
N ILE A 194 22.68 2.16 14.43
CA ILE A 194 23.73 2.28 13.42
C ILE A 194 24.71 3.39 13.84
N LEU A 195 24.21 4.57 14.19
CA LEU A 195 25.04 5.69 14.62
C LEU A 195 25.89 5.33 15.84
N ARG A 196 25.30 4.70 16.85
CA ARG A 196 26.02 4.23 18.04
C ARG A 196 27.12 3.24 17.65
N HIS A 197 26.83 2.29 16.77
CA HIS A 197 27.83 1.33 16.27
C HIS A 197 28.98 2.01 15.54
N LEU A 198 28.68 2.96 14.64
CA LEU A 198 29.68 3.70 13.86
C LEU A 198 30.56 4.62 14.73
N VAL A 199 30.03 5.17 15.83
CA VAL A 199 30.82 5.95 16.78
C VAL A 199 31.88 5.07 17.48
N HIS A 200 31.53 3.84 17.85
CA HIS A 200 32.47 2.89 18.45
C HIS A 200 33.41 2.24 17.41
N HIS A 201 32.93 2.01 16.19
CA HIS A 201 33.65 1.34 15.11
C HIS A 201 33.74 2.22 13.86
N LYS A 202 34.52 3.29 13.92
CA LYS A 202 34.57 4.34 12.87
C LYS A 202 34.88 3.84 11.46
N LEU A 203 35.70 2.78 11.34
CA LEU A 203 36.04 2.20 10.03
C LEU A 203 34.86 1.52 9.33
N ASN A 204 33.80 1.17 10.07
CA ASN A 204 32.59 0.57 9.52
C ASN A 204 31.76 1.54 8.67
N VAL A 205 32.09 2.83 8.67
CA VAL A 205 31.51 3.82 7.73
C VAL A 205 31.88 3.47 6.28
N PHE A 206 33.10 2.99 6.02
CA PHE A 206 33.56 2.68 4.66
C PHE A 206 32.77 1.57 3.97
N PRO A 207 32.58 0.36 4.55
CA PRO A 207 31.77 -0.68 3.90
C PRO A 207 30.30 -0.25 3.70
N LEU A 208 29.71 0.46 4.67
CA LEU A 208 28.35 0.98 4.55
C LEU A 208 28.24 2.00 3.39
N ALA A 209 29.14 2.99 3.36
CA ALA A 209 29.18 4.01 2.31
C ALA A 209 29.52 3.42 0.94
N PHE A 210 30.37 2.38 0.88
CA PHE A 210 30.69 1.68 -0.36
C PHE A 210 29.45 0.98 -0.94
N GLY A 211 28.73 0.21 -0.11
CA GLY A 211 27.49 -0.44 -0.54
C GLY A 211 26.45 0.56 -1.04
N PHE A 212 26.23 1.64 -0.29
CA PHE A 212 25.31 2.71 -0.68
C PHE A 212 25.74 3.41 -1.97
N GLY A 213 26.98 3.89 -2.02
CA GLY A 213 27.49 4.71 -3.12
C GLY A 213 27.54 3.95 -4.45
N LEU A 214 27.98 2.68 -4.43
CA LEU A 214 28.01 1.86 -5.62
C LEU A 214 26.60 1.60 -6.17
N THR A 215 25.66 1.20 -5.31
CA THR A 215 24.28 0.95 -5.73
C THR A 215 23.58 2.22 -6.21
N ALA A 216 23.74 3.34 -5.49
CA ALA A 216 23.19 4.62 -5.90
C ALA A 216 23.74 5.06 -7.26
N LEU A 217 25.05 4.90 -7.52
CA LEU A 217 25.65 5.20 -8.81
C LEU A 217 25.03 4.36 -9.93
N VAL A 218 24.87 3.05 -9.72
CA VAL A 218 24.25 2.16 -10.72
C VAL A 218 22.82 2.58 -11.02
N LEU A 219 22.03 2.90 -10.00
CA LEU A 219 20.64 3.36 -10.18
C LEU A 219 20.55 4.69 -10.91
N ILE A 220 21.41 5.67 -10.56
CA ILE A 220 21.52 6.96 -11.26
C ILE A 220 21.86 6.74 -12.74
N LEU A 221 22.80 5.85 -13.06
CA LEU A 221 23.17 5.56 -14.45
C LEU A 221 22.01 4.93 -15.22
N ILE A 222 21.33 3.94 -14.64
CA ILE A 222 20.16 3.30 -15.27
C ILE A 222 19.04 4.31 -15.50
N ASP A 223 18.74 5.14 -14.51
CA ASP A 223 17.70 6.17 -14.62
C ASP A 223 18.08 7.21 -15.67
N SER A 224 19.32 7.72 -15.65
CA SER A 224 19.79 8.71 -16.63
C SER A 224 19.70 8.18 -18.06
N ILE A 225 20.04 6.90 -18.29
CA ILE A 225 19.87 6.26 -19.60
C ILE A 225 18.39 6.10 -19.94
N SER A 226 17.57 5.71 -18.98
CA SER A 226 16.14 5.45 -19.19
C SER A 226 15.34 6.70 -19.52
N PHE A 227 15.72 7.85 -18.98
CA PHE A 227 15.07 9.14 -19.21
C PHE A 227 15.69 9.95 -20.36
N ALA A 228 16.90 9.62 -20.81
CA ALA A 228 17.58 10.39 -21.85
C ALA A 228 16.95 10.19 -23.23
N GLN A 229 16.69 11.31 -23.93
CA GLN A 229 16.44 11.30 -25.38
C GLN A 229 17.76 11.15 -26.16
N SER A 230 18.84 11.75 -25.65
CA SER A 230 20.22 11.58 -26.12
C SER A 230 21.14 11.42 -24.92
N TRP A 231 21.87 10.31 -24.84
CA TRP A 231 22.68 10.02 -23.66
C TRP A 231 23.88 10.97 -23.51
N SER A 232 24.04 11.54 -22.32
CA SER A 232 25.17 12.38 -21.94
C SER A 232 25.52 12.18 -20.47
N LEU A 233 26.81 12.06 -20.16
CA LEU A 233 27.32 11.96 -18.78
C LEU A 233 27.08 13.25 -17.96
N PHE A 234 26.77 14.36 -18.62
CA PHE A 234 26.49 15.65 -17.97
C PHE A 234 25.02 15.82 -17.54
N GLN A 235 24.13 14.90 -17.93
CA GLN A 235 22.71 14.95 -17.62
C GLN A 235 22.32 13.80 -16.67
N LEU A 236 22.91 13.79 -15.48
CA LEU A 236 22.62 12.78 -14.47
C LEU A 236 21.27 13.05 -13.81
N VAL A 237 20.42 12.02 -13.79
CA VAL A 237 19.10 12.05 -13.16
C VAL A 237 19.17 11.40 -11.78
N ILE A 238 18.90 12.18 -10.74
CA ILE A 238 18.80 11.70 -9.36
C ILE A 238 17.33 11.70 -8.95
N THR A 239 16.64 10.58 -9.20
CA THR A 239 15.19 10.47 -9.03
C THR A 239 14.69 10.78 -7.60
N PRO A 240 15.36 10.37 -6.49
CA PRO A 240 14.90 10.73 -5.14
C PRO A 240 14.97 12.24 -4.87
N TRP A 241 15.98 12.91 -5.42
CA TRP A 241 16.18 14.34 -5.24
C TRP A 241 15.10 15.13 -5.98
N ASN A 242 14.79 14.74 -7.22
CA ASN A 242 13.71 15.34 -8.00
C ASN A 242 12.35 15.12 -7.33
N ASN A 243 12.12 13.92 -6.78
CA ASN A 243 10.92 13.60 -6.02
C ASN A 243 10.76 14.49 -4.79
N LEU A 244 11.85 14.72 -4.04
CA LEU A 244 11.87 15.62 -2.89
C LEU A 244 11.57 17.07 -3.27
N ILE A 245 12.19 17.58 -4.33
CA ILE A 245 11.91 18.95 -4.80
C ILE A 245 10.44 19.09 -5.17
N TYR A 246 9.90 18.13 -5.93
CA TYR A 246 8.50 18.16 -6.34
C TYR A 246 7.55 18.17 -5.14
N ASN A 247 7.79 17.28 -4.16
CA ASN A 247 6.96 17.14 -2.96
C ASN A 247 7.24 18.20 -1.87
N SER A 248 8.21 19.09 -2.08
CA SER A 248 8.43 20.24 -1.19
C SER A 248 7.47 21.40 -1.49
N LEU A 249 6.84 21.41 -2.67
CA LEU A 249 5.95 22.47 -3.13
C LEU A 249 4.49 22.13 -2.80
N LEU A 250 3.87 22.93 -1.93
CA LEU A 250 2.49 22.70 -1.45
C LEU A 250 1.44 22.74 -2.57
N GLU A 251 1.69 23.53 -3.62
CA GLU A 251 0.84 23.59 -4.82
C GLU A 251 0.78 22.24 -5.55
N ASN A 252 1.89 21.50 -5.61
CA ASN A 252 1.92 20.17 -6.21
C ASN A 252 1.18 19.16 -5.32
N LEU A 253 1.31 19.26 -3.99
CA LEU A 253 0.59 18.38 -3.06
C LEU A 253 -0.92 18.61 -3.12
N ALA A 254 -1.35 19.85 -3.31
CA ALA A 254 -2.76 20.20 -3.43
C ALA A 254 -3.43 19.46 -4.59
N GLN A 255 -2.70 19.14 -5.67
CA GLN A 255 -3.22 18.37 -6.80
C GLN A 255 -3.56 16.92 -6.43
N HIS A 256 -2.94 16.39 -5.36
CA HIS A 256 -3.14 15.02 -4.88
C HIS A 256 -4.00 14.95 -3.61
N GLY A 257 -4.55 16.07 -3.16
CA GLY A 257 -5.31 16.16 -1.92
C GLY A 257 -4.44 16.43 -0.69
N ILE A 258 -4.94 17.33 0.16
CA ILE A 258 -4.32 17.71 1.43
C ILE A 258 -5.18 17.19 2.57
N HIS A 259 -4.52 16.58 3.55
CA HIS A 259 -5.15 15.99 4.71
C HIS A 259 -4.65 16.66 6.00
N PRO A 260 -5.48 16.70 7.06
CA PRO A 260 -5.02 17.10 8.38
C PRO A 260 -3.91 16.18 8.91
N TRP A 261 -3.00 16.72 9.72
CA TRP A 261 -1.83 16.01 10.25
C TRP A 261 -2.17 14.76 11.07
N TYR A 262 -3.39 14.68 11.63
CA TYR A 262 -3.84 13.54 12.42
C TYR A 262 -4.42 12.39 11.57
N THR A 263 -4.52 12.52 10.25
CA THR A 263 -5.17 11.54 9.35
C THR A 263 -4.49 10.17 9.44
N HIS A 264 -3.16 10.12 9.39
CA HIS A 264 -2.42 8.88 9.55
C HIS A 264 -2.72 8.18 10.88
N LEU A 265 -2.75 8.95 11.97
CA LEU A 265 -2.90 8.42 13.32
C LEU A 265 -4.35 8.00 13.63
N LEU A 266 -5.34 8.80 13.23
CA LEU A 266 -6.74 8.61 13.62
C LEU A 266 -7.60 7.91 12.56
N ILE A 267 -7.14 7.81 11.32
CA ILE A 267 -7.89 7.20 10.21
C ILE A 267 -7.11 6.01 9.65
N ASN A 268 -5.88 6.23 9.17
CA ASN A 268 -5.14 5.20 8.45
C ASN A 268 -4.65 4.07 9.38
N THR A 269 -4.15 4.39 10.59
CA THR A 269 -3.71 3.37 11.55
C THR A 269 -4.86 2.46 12.01
N PRO A 270 -6.04 2.98 12.40
CA PRO A 270 -7.22 2.15 12.68
C PRO A 270 -7.67 1.30 11.50
N GLN A 271 -7.56 1.79 10.26
CA GLN A 271 -7.92 1.00 9.08
C GLN A 271 -6.96 -0.18 8.87
N ILE A 272 -5.65 0.02 9.01
CA ILE A 272 -4.64 -1.04 8.84
C ILE A 272 -4.71 -2.10 9.94
N LEU A 273 -4.79 -1.67 11.21
CA LEU A 273 -4.75 -2.58 12.35
C LEU A 273 -6.14 -3.07 12.78
N GLY A 274 -7.21 -2.36 12.41
CA GLY A 274 -8.58 -2.71 12.75
C GLY A 274 -8.75 -3.07 14.24
N PRO A 275 -9.32 -4.24 14.56
CA PRO A 275 -9.47 -4.74 15.93
C PRO A 275 -8.15 -4.91 16.70
N GLY A 276 -7.01 -5.07 16.01
CA GLY A 276 -5.71 -5.20 16.64
C GLY A 276 -5.29 -3.93 17.39
N LEU A 277 -5.71 -2.74 16.91
CA LEU A 277 -5.49 -1.49 17.64
C LEU A 277 -6.29 -1.46 18.95
N LEU A 278 -7.55 -1.91 18.92
CA LEU A 278 -8.37 -2.01 20.13
C LEU A 278 -7.77 -2.99 21.14
N MET A 279 -7.18 -4.09 20.66
CA MET A 279 -6.47 -5.03 21.52
C MET A 279 -5.30 -4.36 22.25
N LEU A 280 -4.47 -3.58 21.55
CA LEU A 280 -3.37 -2.82 22.15
C LEU A 280 -3.86 -1.77 23.16
N LEU A 281 -4.97 -1.10 22.88
CA LEU A 281 -5.54 -0.08 23.77
C LEU A 281 -6.16 -0.68 25.04
N ILE A 282 -6.82 -1.84 24.92
CA ILE A 282 -7.53 -2.48 26.04
C ILE A 282 -6.59 -3.31 26.92
N ARG A 283 -5.71 -4.11 26.30
CA ARG A 283 -4.78 -5.00 27.02
C ARG A 283 -3.47 -4.31 27.38
N GLY A 284 -3.17 -3.17 26.77
CA GLY A 284 -1.88 -2.50 26.90
C GLY A 284 -0.80 -3.15 26.03
N VAL A 285 0.35 -2.50 25.97
CA VAL A 285 1.50 -2.97 25.21
C VAL A 285 2.40 -3.83 26.12
N PRO A 286 2.78 -5.06 25.73
CA PRO A 286 3.59 -5.94 26.57
C PRO A 286 5.08 -5.52 26.55
N TRP A 287 5.42 -4.45 27.26
CA TRP A 287 6.74 -3.78 27.21
C TRP A 287 7.96 -4.68 27.43
N SER A 288 7.82 -5.75 28.23
CA SER A 288 8.89 -6.73 28.49
C SER A 288 9.27 -7.56 27.26
N ARG A 289 8.37 -7.65 26.27
CA ARG A 289 8.43 -8.58 25.13
C ARG A 289 8.53 -7.88 23.78
N ILE A 290 8.57 -6.55 23.75
CA ILE A 290 8.62 -5.78 22.50
C ILE A 290 9.98 -5.92 21.83
N SER A 291 9.96 -6.29 20.55
CA SER A 291 11.07 -6.07 19.65
C SER A 291 11.28 -4.56 19.42
N ILE A 292 12.37 -4.02 19.97
CA ILE A 292 12.62 -2.58 20.02
C ILE A 292 12.76 -1.93 18.63
N LEU A 293 13.39 -2.61 17.67
CA LEU A 293 13.60 -2.06 16.32
C LEU A 293 12.27 -1.85 15.57
N PRO A 294 11.35 -2.84 15.47
CA PRO A 294 10.02 -2.62 14.92
C PRO A 294 9.26 -1.48 15.59
N PHE A 295 9.27 -1.41 16.92
CA PHE A 295 8.59 -0.35 17.65
C PHE A 295 9.12 1.04 17.31
N LEU A 296 10.44 1.23 17.30
CA LEU A 296 11.06 2.50 16.92
C LEU A 296 10.73 2.89 15.47
N SER A 297 10.69 1.91 14.57
CA SER A 297 10.34 2.12 13.16
C SER A 297 8.90 2.60 12.99
N ILE A 298 7.94 2.01 13.72
CA ILE A 298 6.54 2.47 13.73
C ILE A 298 6.44 3.91 14.22
N VAL A 299 7.09 4.22 15.36
CA VAL A 299 7.04 5.56 15.95
C VAL A 299 7.60 6.60 14.97
N SER A 300 8.77 6.37 14.37
CA SER A 300 9.34 7.34 13.45
C SER A 300 8.58 7.43 12.13
N GLY A 301 8.15 6.29 11.57
CA GLY A 301 7.39 6.24 10.32
C GLY A 301 6.06 6.99 10.43
N VAL A 302 5.24 6.64 11.41
CA VAL A 302 3.92 7.27 11.62
C VAL A 302 4.08 8.76 11.95
N ALA A 303 5.00 9.13 12.85
CA ALA A 303 5.15 10.53 13.25
C ALA A 303 5.59 11.42 12.09
N LEU A 304 6.61 11.01 11.32
CA LEU A 304 7.14 11.84 10.23
C LEU A 304 6.17 11.93 9.04
N LEU A 305 5.53 10.82 8.66
CA LEU A 305 4.55 10.83 7.57
C LEU A 305 3.30 11.63 7.96
N SER A 306 2.95 11.69 9.25
CA SER A 306 1.86 12.54 9.76
C SER A 306 2.12 14.05 9.62
N PHE A 307 3.38 14.48 9.49
CA PHE A 307 3.70 15.90 9.24
C PHE A 307 3.60 16.27 7.76
N ILE A 308 3.59 15.30 6.86
CA ILE A 308 3.44 15.54 5.42
C ILE A 308 1.95 15.75 5.12
N PRO A 309 1.54 16.84 4.45
CA PRO A 309 0.12 17.14 4.24
C PRO A 309 -0.62 16.10 3.40
N HIS A 310 0.07 15.39 2.50
CA HIS A 310 -0.52 14.35 1.67
C HIS A 310 -0.40 12.98 2.37
N GLN A 311 -1.54 12.42 2.78
CA GLN A 311 -1.61 11.27 3.69
C GLN A 311 -2.54 10.19 3.16
N GLU A 312 -1.97 9.13 2.61
CA GLU A 312 -2.72 8.00 2.07
C GLU A 312 -2.47 6.71 2.87
N LEU A 313 -3.49 5.85 2.98
CA LEU A 313 -3.42 4.58 3.71
C LEU A 313 -2.19 3.74 3.30
N ARG A 314 -1.90 3.67 1.99
CA ARG A 314 -0.80 2.85 1.45
C ARG A 314 0.59 3.27 1.94
N PHE A 315 0.79 4.52 2.36
CA PHE A 315 2.07 4.98 2.89
C PHE A 315 2.40 4.34 4.25
N LEU A 316 1.39 3.84 4.95
CA LEU A 316 1.55 3.11 6.21
C LEU A 316 1.60 1.59 6.05
N ALA A 317 1.67 1.05 4.83
CA ALA A 317 1.78 -0.40 4.61
C ALA A 317 2.90 -1.09 5.43
N PRO A 318 4.11 -0.48 5.61
CA PRO A 318 5.15 -1.07 6.43
C PRO A 318 4.76 -1.23 7.91
N MET A 319 3.78 -0.47 8.41
CA MET A 319 3.32 -0.54 9.79
C MET A 319 2.77 -1.92 10.16
N LEU A 320 2.06 -2.61 9.24
CA LEU A 320 1.39 -3.86 9.55
C LEU A 320 2.38 -4.92 10.09
N PRO A 321 3.38 -5.40 9.33
CA PRO A 321 4.26 -6.47 9.80
C PRO A 321 5.05 -6.06 11.05
N LEU A 322 5.34 -4.77 11.22
CA LEU A 322 6.00 -4.25 12.41
C LEU A 322 5.08 -4.28 13.64
N ALA A 323 3.84 -3.84 13.50
CA ALA A 323 2.86 -3.80 14.59
C ALA A 323 2.48 -5.21 15.03
N CYS A 324 2.41 -6.17 14.10
CA CYS A 324 2.16 -7.57 14.43
C CYS A 324 3.23 -8.19 15.33
N THR A 325 4.46 -7.63 15.39
CA THR A 325 5.48 -8.07 16.37
C THR A 325 5.14 -7.69 17.81
N ILE A 326 4.18 -6.78 18.00
CA ILE A 326 3.76 -6.25 19.30
C ILE A 326 2.43 -6.88 19.74
N LEU A 327 1.59 -7.31 18.78
CA LEU A 327 0.28 -7.90 19.06
C LEU A 327 0.42 -9.26 19.75
N ASN A 328 -0.18 -9.39 20.94
CA ASN A 328 -0.31 -10.66 21.66
C ASN A 328 -1.76 -10.89 22.10
N TYR A 329 -2.32 -12.04 21.76
CA TYR A 329 -3.68 -12.44 22.15
C TYR A 329 -3.72 -13.41 23.34
N GLU A 330 -2.59 -13.97 23.76
CA GLU A 330 -2.49 -14.92 24.87
C GLU A 330 -2.20 -14.21 26.21
N ASP A 331 -2.53 -14.88 27.31
CA ASP A 331 -2.42 -14.32 28.66
C ASP A 331 -1.03 -14.56 29.25
N GLU A 332 -0.51 -13.58 29.99
CA GLU A 332 0.86 -13.58 30.55
C GLU A 332 1.15 -14.73 31.55
N GLU A 333 0.12 -15.34 32.14
CA GLU A 333 0.23 -16.34 33.22
C GLU A 333 0.58 -17.77 32.74
N GLU A 334 0.46 -18.10 31.45
CA GLU A 334 0.80 -19.46 30.94
C GLU A 334 2.29 -19.62 30.59
N GLU A 335 3.13 -18.59 30.71
CA GLU A 335 4.53 -18.59 30.26
C GLU A 335 5.57 -18.46 31.39
N GLU A 336 5.16 -18.24 32.64
CA GLU A 336 6.09 -18.14 33.78
C GLU A 336 6.87 -19.45 34.05
N GLU A 337 6.38 -20.61 33.59
CA GLU A 337 7.09 -21.90 33.72
C GLU A 337 8.23 -22.09 32.69
N GLU A 338 8.26 -21.35 31.57
CA GLU A 338 9.34 -21.42 30.55
C GLU A 338 10.35 -20.26 30.66
N GLU A 339 9.99 -19.15 31.30
CA GLU A 339 10.84 -17.93 31.37
C GLU A 339 12.01 -18.02 32.36
N GLU A 340 12.02 -18.98 33.30
CA GLU A 340 13.08 -19.10 34.32
C GLU A 340 14.48 -19.43 33.73
N GLU A 341 14.56 -19.89 32.47
CA GLU A 341 15.81 -20.33 31.86
C GLU A 341 16.51 -19.27 30.97
N THR A 342 15.86 -18.15 30.62
CA THR A 342 16.41 -17.20 29.62
C THR A 342 16.45 -15.72 30.02
N ALA A 343 15.79 -15.33 31.11
CA ALA A 343 15.67 -13.93 31.51
C ALA A 343 16.86 -13.42 32.36
N ASN A 344 18.03 -13.28 31.75
CA ASN A 344 19.05 -12.43 32.35
C ASN A 344 19.89 -11.72 31.28
N ILE A 345 19.31 -10.73 30.60
CA ILE A 345 20.02 -9.63 29.91
C ILE A 345 19.01 -8.50 29.59
N LYS A 346 19.29 -7.30 30.14
CA LYS A 346 18.76 -5.94 29.82
C LYS A 346 17.49 -5.46 30.53
N SER A 347 17.64 -5.17 31.84
CA SER A 347 16.86 -4.14 32.52
C SER A 347 17.65 -2.82 32.62
N SER A 348 17.46 -1.91 31.66
CA SER A 348 17.65 -0.47 31.88
C SER A 348 17.12 0.33 30.69
N PHE A 349 15.81 0.45 30.47
CA PHE A 349 15.22 1.48 29.59
C PHE A 349 13.68 1.60 29.69
N VAL A 350 13.03 0.63 30.36
CA VAL A 350 11.57 0.54 30.58
C VAL A 350 10.88 1.84 31.07
N PRO A 351 11.48 2.68 31.95
CA PRO A 351 10.77 3.86 32.46
C PRO A 351 10.53 4.96 31.41
N PHE A 352 11.45 5.12 30.44
CA PHE A 352 11.40 6.24 29.51
C PHE A 352 10.34 6.04 28.40
N ILE A 353 10.11 4.79 28.01
CA ILE A 353 9.18 4.43 26.95
C ILE A 353 7.72 4.43 27.44
N GLY A 354 7.48 3.98 28.69
CA GLY A 354 6.16 4.06 29.32
C GLY A 354 5.66 5.50 29.47
N ILE A 355 6.56 6.45 29.76
CA ILE A 355 6.24 7.88 29.82
C ILE A 355 5.88 8.40 28.42
N LEU A 356 6.62 8.02 27.39
CA LEU A 356 6.35 8.44 26.01
C LEU A 356 4.99 7.91 25.52
N TRP A 357 4.64 6.66 25.83
CA TRP A 357 3.33 6.09 25.50
C TRP A 357 2.17 6.74 26.27
N GLY A 358 2.40 7.07 27.54
CA GLY A 358 1.45 7.83 28.35
C GLY A 358 1.18 9.22 27.76
N VAL A 359 2.22 9.90 27.27
CA VAL A 359 2.11 11.19 26.58
C VAL A 359 1.38 11.05 25.25
N ILE A 360 1.71 10.04 24.43
CA ILE A 360 1.03 9.80 23.14
C ILE A 360 -0.45 9.49 23.36
N SER A 361 -0.77 8.64 24.34
CA SER A 361 -2.16 8.29 24.68
C SER A 361 -2.93 9.51 25.21
N ALA A 362 -2.30 10.33 26.05
CA ALA A 362 -2.90 11.56 26.57
C ALA A 362 -3.12 12.60 25.45
N VAL A 363 -2.18 12.72 24.51
CA VAL A 363 -2.31 13.57 23.31
C VAL A 363 -3.43 13.04 22.41
N LEU A 364 -3.53 11.72 22.21
CA LEU A 364 -4.60 11.11 21.43
C LEU A 364 -5.98 11.44 22.02
N VAL A 365 -6.15 11.24 23.33
CA VAL A 365 -7.40 11.48 24.05
C VAL A 365 -7.76 12.96 24.07
N THR A 366 -6.77 13.85 24.29
CA THR A 366 -7.01 15.31 24.30
C THR A 366 -7.27 15.87 22.91
N THR A 367 -6.64 15.32 21.86
CA THR A 367 -6.87 15.72 20.46
C THR A 367 -8.25 15.24 19.97
N LEU A 368 -8.63 14.01 20.30
CA LEU A 368 -9.97 13.47 20.05
C LEU A 368 -11.06 14.28 20.79
N TRP A 369 -10.75 14.78 21.99
CA TRP A 369 -11.64 15.63 22.76
C TRP A 369 -11.79 17.04 22.15
N TYR A 370 -10.71 17.64 21.65
CA TYR A 370 -10.73 18.97 21.03
C TYR A 370 -11.37 18.99 19.64
N ALA A 371 -11.25 17.89 18.88
CA ALA A 371 -11.83 17.78 17.54
C ALA A 371 -13.38 17.71 17.53
N HIS A 372 -14.05 17.66 18.69
CA HIS A 372 -15.49 17.39 18.76
C HIS A 372 -16.37 18.45 19.45
N ARG A 373 -15.85 19.60 19.94
CA ARG A 373 -16.73 20.67 20.47
C ARG A 373 -16.21 22.09 20.28
N PRO A 374 -16.95 22.99 19.60
CA PRO A 374 -16.87 24.42 19.82
C PRO A 374 -17.75 24.77 21.02
N SER A 375 -17.17 25.32 22.09
CA SER A 375 -17.84 25.90 23.28
C SER A 375 -18.52 24.96 24.29
N ALA A 376 -17.85 24.67 25.42
CA ALA A 376 -18.43 24.61 26.78
C ALA A 376 -17.36 24.29 27.86
N PRO A 377 -17.51 24.78 29.11
CA PRO A 377 -16.46 24.78 30.12
C PRO A 377 -16.43 23.54 31.04
N PHE A 378 -15.21 23.26 31.50
CA PHE A 378 -14.72 22.49 32.65
C PHE A 378 -15.77 21.83 33.59
N ILE A 379 -15.93 20.50 33.49
CA ILE A 379 -16.39 19.64 34.60
C ILE A 379 -15.54 18.35 34.62
N TRP A 380 -14.75 18.22 35.67
CA TRP A 380 -14.11 16.97 36.13
C TRP A 380 -15.18 15.97 36.57
N TYR A 381 -15.18 14.72 36.08
CA TYR A 381 -15.56 13.50 36.84
C TYR A 381 -15.47 12.16 36.04
N ILE A 382 -14.41 11.87 35.27
CA ILE A 382 -14.11 10.47 34.80
C ILE A 382 -12.60 10.14 34.85
N PHE A 383 -11.86 10.65 35.84
CA PHE A 383 -10.51 10.13 36.17
C PHE A 383 -10.31 10.18 37.69
N GLY A 384 -11.19 9.48 38.41
CA GLY A 384 -11.00 9.16 39.81
C GLY A 384 -10.23 7.86 39.94
N GLY A 385 -8.90 7.95 40.02
CA GLY A 385 -8.08 6.87 40.60
C GLY A 385 -7.03 6.28 39.67
N THR A 386 -5.89 6.96 39.54
CA THR A 386 -4.54 6.38 39.71
C THR A 386 -3.50 7.51 39.71
N TYR A 387 -3.41 8.20 40.85
CA TYR A 387 -2.13 8.78 41.26
C TYR A 387 -1.21 7.60 41.58
N PHE A 388 -0.30 7.24 40.67
CA PHE A 388 0.89 6.48 41.05
C PHE A 388 2.06 7.44 41.06
N THR A 389 2.28 8.02 42.25
CA THR A 389 3.54 8.64 42.65
C THR A 389 4.66 7.62 42.60
N THR A 390 5.72 7.98 41.89
CA THR A 390 6.93 7.20 41.58
C THR A 390 7.90 7.04 42.76
N THR A 391 7.43 6.71 43.97
CA THR A 391 8.31 6.69 45.17
C THR A 391 8.18 5.48 46.10
N GLU A 392 7.58 4.36 45.69
CA GLU A 392 7.56 3.10 46.48
C GLU A 392 8.24 1.93 45.73
N LEU A 393 9.32 2.21 45.00
CA LEU A 393 10.36 1.21 44.73
C LEU A 393 11.16 1.05 46.03
N PHE A 394 11.15 -0.17 46.58
CA PHE A 394 11.75 -0.61 47.86
C PHE A 394 10.87 -0.45 49.11
N LYS A 395 9.97 -1.42 49.34
CA LYS A 395 9.80 -2.13 50.63
C LYS A 395 8.84 -3.32 50.51
N THR A 396 9.41 -4.52 50.61
CA THR A 396 8.88 -5.76 51.22
C THR A 396 7.36 -5.88 51.47
N ARG A 397 6.72 -6.95 50.95
CA ARG A 397 5.96 -7.87 51.82
C ARG A 397 5.52 -9.19 51.16
N GLN A 398 5.68 -10.25 51.95
CA GLN A 398 5.08 -11.58 51.87
C GLN A 398 3.55 -11.58 51.69
N ASP A 399 3.12 -12.52 50.84
CA ASP A 399 1.97 -13.42 50.88
C ASP A 399 0.60 -13.05 51.47
N THR A 400 -0.38 -13.65 50.79
CA THR A 400 -1.79 -13.95 51.12
C THR A 400 -2.85 -12.92 50.73
N THR A 401 -3.65 -13.23 49.69
CA THR A 401 -5.12 -13.36 49.79
C THR A 401 -5.73 -13.84 48.46
N THR A 402 -6.24 -15.08 48.49
CA THR A 402 -7.39 -15.63 47.76
C THR A 402 -8.10 -14.72 46.73
N SER A 403 -7.65 -14.71 45.49
CA SER A 403 -8.51 -14.45 44.31
C SER A 403 -8.53 -15.72 43.47
N ASN A 404 -9.71 -16.28 43.24
CA ASN A 404 -9.90 -17.57 42.59
C ASN A 404 -9.27 -17.55 41.16
N PRO A 405 -8.10 -18.18 40.95
CA PRO A 405 -7.32 -18.02 39.71
C PRO A 405 -8.10 -18.52 38.49
N PHE A 406 -8.96 -19.52 38.69
CA PHE A 406 -9.79 -20.14 37.66
C PHE A 406 -10.78 -19.19 36.96
N TYR A 407 -11.34 -18.22 37.68
CA TYR A 407 -12.25 -17.23 37.06
C TYR A 407 -11.48 -16.16 36.28
N ARG A 408 -10.28 -15.81 36.73
CA ARG A 408 -9.44 -14.77 36.11
C ARG A 408 -8.81 -15.26 34.80
N THR A 409 -8.30 -16.49 34.78
CA THR A 409 -7.74 -17.14 33.57
C THR A 409 -8.81 -17.41 32.51
N LYS A 410 -9.99 -17.92 32.91
CA LYS A 410 -11.09 -18.18 31.96
C LYS A 410 -11.68 -16.90 31.36
N PHE A 411 -11.73 -15.81 32.15
CA PHE A 411 -12.22 -14.51 31.68
C PHE A 411 -11.23 -13.84 30.71
N ARG A 412 -9.92 -13.94 30.97
CA ARG A 412 -8.88 -13.37 30.09
C ARG A 412 -8.72 -14.15 28.77
N SER A 413 -8.83 -15.49 28.81
CA SER A 413 -8.88 -16.37 27.63
C SER A 413 -10.05 -16.06 26.69
N PHE A 414 -11.22 -15.68 27.24
CA PHE A 414 -12.39 -15.27 26.45
C PHE A 414 -12.13 -14.02 25.59
N TYR A 415 -11.44 -13.01 26.13
CA TYR A 415 -11.11 -11.81 25.37
C TYR A 415 -10.11 -12.09 24.25
N GLY A 416 -9.05 -12.87 24.52
CA GLY A 416 -8.08 -13.26 23.48
C GLY A 416 -8.76 -13.98 22.30
N TRP A 417 -9.62 -14.94 22.62
CA TRP A 417 -10.43 -15.66 21.62
C TRP A 417 -11.38 -14.73 20.85
N LEU A 418 -12.05 -13.80 21.54
CA LEU A 418 -12.98 -12.85 20.93
C LEU A 418 -12.23 -11.89 19.99
N PHE A 419 -11.11 -11.32 20.43
CA PHE A 419 -10.28 -10.44 19.60
C PHE A 419 -9.79 -11.14 18.35
N LEU A 420 -9.33 -12.39 18.45
CA LEU A 420 -8.90 -13.17 17.30
C LEU A 420 -10.04 -13.37 16.28
N ARG A 421 -11.26 -13.67 16.75
CA ARG A 421 -12.43 -13.82 15.86
C ARG A 421 -12.82 -12.52 15.17
N ILE A 422 -12.83 -11.42 15.91
CA ILE A 422 -13.15 -10.10 15.33
C ILE A 422 -12.06 -9.70 14.34
N TRP A 423 -10.78 -9.95 14.65
CA TRP A 423 -9.65 -9.73 13.75
C TRP A 423 -9.82 -10.50 12.44
N ILE A 424 -10.09 -11.81 12.52
CA ILE A 424 -10.28 -12.66 11.33
C ILE A 424 -11.49 -12.19 10.53
N PHE A 425 -12.61 -11.90 11.19
CA PHE A 425 -13.83 -11.43 10.52
C PHE A 425 -13.61 -10.09 9.79
N PHE A 426 -12.97 -9.13 10.47
CA PHE A 426 -12.62 -7.83 9.89
C PHE A 426 -11.73 -8.00 8.66
N ASN A 427 -10.64 -8.75 8.79
CA ASN A 427 -9.70 -8.92 7.69
C ASN A 427 -10.27 -9.75 6.55
N LEU A 428 -11.11 -10.76 6.82
CA LEU A 428 -11.81 -11.51 5.76
C LEU A 428 -12.75 -10.59 4.98
N THR A 429 -13.51 -9.76 5.69
CA THR A 429 -14.42 -8.77 5.07
C THR A 429 -13.64 -7.78 4.21
N MET A 430 -12.54 -7.22 4.74
CA MET A 430 -11.69 -6.29 4.01
C MET A 430 -10.95 -6.95 2.84
N ASN A 431 -10.53 -8.21 2.96
CA ASN A 431 -9.94 -8.97 1.85
C ASN A 431 -10.93 -9.13 0.69
N VAL A 432 -12.20 -9.42 0.98
CA VAL A 432 -13.23 -9.51 -0.07
C VAL A 432 -13.56 -8.14 -0.63
N LEU A 433 -13.77 -7.14 0.22
CA LEU A 433 -14.12 -5.79 -0.22
C LEU A 433 -13.00 -5.19 -1.09
N MET A 434 -11.76 -5.15 -0.59
CA MET A 434 -10.63 -4.52 -1.29
C MET A 434 -9.99 -5.42 -2.35
N GLY A 435 -9.95 -6.74 -2.11
CA GLY A 435 -9.27 -7.70 -2.99
C GLY A 435 -10.16 -8.31 -4.07
N VAL A 436 -11.47 -8.13 -4.02
CA VAL A 436 -12.41 -8.60 -5.06
C VAL A 436 -13.24 -7.46 -5.64
N TYR A 437 -13.96 -6.72 -4.79
CA TYR A 437 -14.98 -5.78 -5.27
C TYR A 437 -14.43 -4.41 -5.65
N HIS A 438 -13.49 -3.87 -4.88
CA HIS A 438 -13.02 -2.50 -5.05
C HIS A 438 -12.45 -2.28 -6.46
N GLN A 439 -13.21 -1.51 -7.25
CA GLN A 439 -12.93 -1.17 -8.65
C GLN A 439 -12.56 -2.37 -9.55
N GLY A 440 -12.96 -3.61 -9.19
CA GLY A 440 -12.47 -4.84 -9.85
C GLY A 440 -12.90 -5.04 -11.32
N GLY A 441 -13.93 -4.31 -11.74
CA GLY A 441 -14.39 -4.32 -13.13
C GLY A 441 -13.46 -3.65 -14.14
N VAL A 442 -12.58 -2.72 -13.72
CA VAL A 442 -11.81 -1.89 -14.66
C VAL A 442 -10.84 -2.72 -15.50
N VAL A 443 -9.98 -3.50 -14.83
CA VAL A 443 -9.03 -4.42 -15.50
C VAL A 443 -9.78 -5.49 -16.30
N SER A 444 -10.93 -5.94 -15.80
CA SER A 444 -11.79 -6.94 -16.47
C SER A 444 -12.33 -6.44 -17.81
N VAL A 445 -12.84 -5.20 -17.84
CA VAL A 445 -13.37 -4.59 -19.07
C VAL A 445 -12.23 -4.30 -20.06
N LEU A 446 -11.07 -3.81 -19.59
CA LEU A 446 -9.90 -3.62 -20.45
C LEU A 446 -9.42 -4.93 -21.07
N ASN A 447 -9.40 -6.02 -20.30
CA ASN A 447 -9.04 -7.34 -20.82
C ASN A 447 -10.06 -7.82 -21.88
N LYS A 448 -11.36 -7.55 -21.71
CA LYS A 448 -12.36 -7.85 -22.75
C LYS A 448 -12.10 -7.03 -24.03
N PHE A 449 -11.79 -5.74 -23.90
CA PHE A 449 -11.43 -4.89 -25.04
C PHE A 449 -10.14 -5.35 -25.76
N HIS A 450 -9.17 -5.87 -25.00
CA HIS A 450 -8.00 -6.53 -25.57
C HIS A 450 -8.39 -7.77 -26.39
N MET A 451 -9.21 -8.67 -25.81
CA MET A 451 -9.65 -9.91 -26.46
C MET A 451 -10.47 -9.67 -27.74
N GLU A 452 -11.33 -8.65 -27.76
CA GLU A 452 -12.10 -8.25 -28.94
C GLU A 452 -11.32 -7.41 -29.95
N GLN A 453 -10.05 -7.11 -29.66
CA GLN A 453 -9.19 -6.26 -30.48
C GLN A 453 -9.84 -4.90 -30.79
N LEU A 454 -10.60 -4.35 -29.85
CA LEU A 454 -11.25 -3.06 -30.04
C LEU A 454 -10.24 -1.92 -30.13
N HIS A 455 -9.07 -2.11 -29.53
CA HIS A 455 -7.95 -1.17 -29.61
C HIS A 455 -7.38 -0.99 -31.02
N SER A 456 -7.50 -1.98 -31.90
CA SER A 456 -6.96 -1.92 -33.27
C SER A 456 -7.99 -1.46 -34.31
N LYS A 457 -9.16 -0.98 -33.89
CA LYS A 457 -10.21 -0.48 -34.80
C LYS A 457 -10.15 1.05 -34.89
N ASP A 458 -9.81 1.55 -36.07
CA ASP A 458 -9.59 2.98 -36.34
C ASP A 458 -10.75 3.92 -35.94
N ASN A 459 -11.97 3.40 -35.77
CA ASN A 459 -13.16 4.18 -35.46
C ASN A 459 -13.76 3.92 -34.06
N VAL A 460 -12.98 3.48 -33.08
CA VAL A 460 -13.50 3.21 -31.71
C VAL A 460 -13.06 4.29 -30.71
N ALA A 461 -14.00 4.74 -29.88
CA ALA A 461 -13.70 5.56 -28.71
C ALA A 461 -14.27 4.92 -27.44
N ILE A 462 -13.50 4.91 -26.36
CA ILE A 462 -13.83 4.28 -25.10
C ILE A 462 -13.74 5.34 -24.00
N ILE A 463 -14.85 5.58 -23.33
CA ILE A 463 -14.99 6.58 -22.26
C ILE A 463 -15.07 5.84 -20.93
N PHE A 464 -14.22 6.17 -19.98
CA PHE A 464 -14.31 5.72 -18.59
C PHE A 464 -14.84 6.86 -17.72
N TRP A 465 -15.86 6.59 -16.89
CA TRP A 465 -16.45 7.57 -15.99
C TRP A 465 -16.84 6.96 -14.65
N ARG A 466 -16.51 7.66 -13.55
CA ARG A 466 -16.63 7.21 -12.15
C ARG A 466 -15.93 5.89 -11.88
N THR A 467 -14.74 5.74 -12.45
CA THR A 467 -13.85 4.60 -12.22
C THR A 467 -12.43 5.11 -12.00
N TYR A 468 -11.57 4.26 -11.45
CA TYR A 468 -10.14 4.54 -11.50
C TYR A 468 -9.61 4.61 -12.92
N SER A 469 -8.58 5.43 -13.09
CA SER A 469 -7.91 5.63 -14.37
C SER A 469 -7.51 4.29 -14.98
N PRO A 470 -7.96 4.00 -16.22
CA PRO A 470 -7.74 2.71 -16.84
C PRO A 470 -6.25 2.54 -17.24
N PRO A 471 -5.56 1.49 -16.77
CA PRO A 471 -4.18 1.23 -17.16
C PRO A 471 -4.08 0.77 -18.61
N THR A 472 -3.48 1.58 -19.48
CA THR A 472 -3.54 1.34 -20.94
C THR A 472 -2.69 0.15 -21.38
N TRP A 473 -1.67 -0.20 -20.60
CA TRP A 473 -0.81 -1.36 -20.87
C TRP A 473 -1.58 -2.70 -20.87
N VAL A 474 -2.73 -2.77 -20.19
CA VAL A 474 -3.61 -3.97 -20.17
C VAL A 474 -4.22 -4.25 -21.54
N LEU A 475 -4.29 -3.25 -22.43
CA LEU A 475 -4.75 -3.43 -23.80
C LEU A 475 -3.73 -4.15 -24.68
N GLY A 476 -2.46 -4.24 -24.25
CA GLY A 476 -1.42 -5.01 -24.94
C GLY A 476 -1.10 -4.52 -26.35
N ASP A 477 -1.45 -3.28 -26.68
CA ASP A 477 -1.23 -2.69 -28.00
C ASP A 477 0.26 -2.45 -28.22
N THR A 478 0.84 -3.13 -29.21
CA THR A 478 2.23 -2.92 -29.66
C THR A 478 2.32 -2.10 -30.95
N THR A 479 1.17 -1.76 -31.54
CA THR A 479 1.08 -1.04 -32.81
C THR A 479 0.91 0.47 -32.66
N HIS A 480 0.80 0.96 -31.42
CA HIS A 480 0.54 2.37 -31.11
C HIS A 480 -0.73 2.91 -31.79
N SER A 481 -1.73 2.02 -31.87
CA SER A 481 -3.05 2.24 -32.46
C SER A 481 -4.01 2.94 -31.50
N ILE A 482 -3.67 3.00 -30.20
CA ILE A 482 -4.46 3.68 -29.18
C ILE A 482 -3.84 5.04 -28.82
N GLU A 483 -4.70 6.03 -28.65
CA GLU A 483 -4.39 7.31 -28.04
C GLU A 483 -5.22 7.47 -26.75
N ALA A 484 -4.55 7.66 -25.62
CA ALA A 484 -5.20 7.77 -24.31
C ALA A 484 -5.09 9.20 -23.77
N PHE A 485 -6.21 9.70 -23.25
CA PHE A 485 -6.36 11.05 -22.72
C PHE A 485 -6.95 11.02 -21.31
N THR A 486 -6.31 11.75 -20.40
CA THR A 486 -6.92 12.11 -19.11
C THR A 486 -7.59 13.46 -19.25
N MET A 487 -8.89 13.53 -19.01
CA MET A 487 -9.68 14.74 -19.20
C MET A 487 -9.57 15.63 -17.96
N ASN A 488 -8.95 16.80 -18.12
CA ASN A 488 -8.87 17.81 -17.07
C ASN A 488 -10.15 18.67 -17.03
N GLU A 489 -10.46 19.22 -15.85
CA GLU A 489 -11.64 20.09 -15.67
C GLU A 489 -11.66 21.32 -16.60
N THR A 490 -10.51 21.77 -17.09
CA THR A 490 -10.36 23.05 -17.80
C THR A 490 -10.46 22.97 -19.32
N SER A 491 -10.43 21.79 -19.93
CA SER A 491 -10.27 21.66 -21.39
C SER A 491 -11.35 20.76 -21.98
N LEU A 492 -12.39 21.36 -22.58
CA LEU A 492 -13.40 20.63 -23.38
C LEU A 492 -12.91 20.31 -24.79
N VAL A 493 -11.86 20.98 -25.26
CA VAL A 493 -11.33 20.82 -26.62
C VAL A 493 -10.08 19.96 -26.57
N TYR A 494 -10.19 18.75 -27.08
CA TYR A 494 -9.08 17.86 -27.37
C TYR A 494 -9.16 17.43 -28.84
N GLU A 495 -8.02 17.51 -29.53
CA GLU A 495 -7.90 17.00 -30.89
C GLU A 495 -7.64 15.49 -30.81
N VAL A 496 -8.47 14.73 -31.50
CA VAL A 496 -8.44 13.27 -31.50
C VAL A 496 -7.96 12.79 -32.86
N ASP A 497 -6.95 11.92 -32.88
CA ASP A 497 -6.56 11.27 -34.13
C ASP A 497 -7.69 10.34 -34.61
N ARG A 498 -8.28 10.69 -35.76
CA ARG A 498 -9.37 9.90 -36.37
C ARG A 498 -8.92 8.52 -36.83
N SER A 499 -7.63 8.32 -37.07
CA SER A 499 -7.09 7.02 -37.50
C SER A 499 -6.83 6.06 -36.34
N LYS A 500 -6.91 6.51 -35.09
CA LYS A 500 -6.59 5.72 -33.90
C LYS A 500 -7.80 5.41 -33.05
N SER A 501 -7.74 4.33 -32.27
CA SER A 501 -8.67 4.14 -31.18
C SER A 501 -8.39 5.15 -30.07
N ASN A 502 -9.43 5.64 -29.41
CA ASN A 502 -9.25 6.67 -28.39
C ASN A 502 -9.77 6.17 -27.05
N LEU A 503 -8.96 6.28 -26.00
CA LEU A 503 -9.35 6.02 -24.63
C LEU A 503 -9.41 7.35 -23.89
N LEU A 504 -10.56 7.66 -23.29
CA LEU A 504 -10.80 8.90 -22.58
C LEU A 504 -11.16 8.58 -21.14
N ASP A 505 -10.34 9.03 -20.21
CA ASP A 505 -10.58 8.93 -18.78
C ASP A 505 -11.19 10.24 -18.25
N PHE A 506 -12.46 10.19 -17.84
CA PHE A 506 -13.15 11.32 -17.23
C PHE A 506 -13.11 11.27 -15.69
N MET A 507 -12.56 10.21 -15.10
CA MET A 507 -12.43 10.01 -13.66
C MET A 507 -13.77 10.18 -12.92
N GLY A 508 -14.18 11.40 -12.56
CA GLY A 508 -15.47 11.74 -11.97
C GLY A 508 -16.01 13.10 -12.45
N ALA A 509 -15.59 13.57 -13.63
CA ALA A 509 -15.95 14.86 -14.18
C ALA A 509 -17.47 15.08 -14.29
N ASP A 510 -17.89 16.35 -14.38
CA ASP A 510 -19.27 16.73 -14.58
C ASP A 510 -19.91 15.98 -15.77
N VAL A 511 -21.12 15.47 -15.57
CA VAL A 511 -21.82 14.61 -16.54
C VAL A 511 -22.09 15.36 -17.85
N GLY A 512 -22.26 16.69 -17.82
CA GLY A 512 -22.45 17.49 -19.03
C GLY A 512 -21.23 17.46 -19.94
N LYS A 513 -20.01 17.38 -19.38
CA LYS A 513 -18.79 17.21 -20.17
C LYS A 513 -18.72 15.85 -20.82
N VAL A 514 -19.15 14.80 -20.11
CA VAL A 514 -19.24 13.45 -20.66
C VAL A 514 -20.20 13.42 -21.85
N CYS A 515 -21.40 14.01 -21.71
CA CYS A 515 -22.37 14.13 -22.80
C CYS A 515 -21.79 14.93 -24.00
N ALA A 516 -21.14 16.07 -23.75
CA ALA A 516 -20.53 16.89 -24.81
C ALA A 516 -19.42 16.14 -25.58
N SER A 517 -18.59 15.39 -24.87
CA SER A 517 -17.54 14.55 -25.48
C SER A 517 -18.11 13.39 -26.29
N ILE A 518 -19.20 12.79 -25.82
CA ILE A 518 -19.96 11.78 -26.56
C ILE A 518 -20.45 12.36 -27.90
N GLU A 519 -21.06 13.55 -27.87
CA GLU A 519 -21.53 14.22 -29.09
C GLU A 519 -20.38 14.51 -30.05
N GLN A 520 -19.27 15.09 -29.55
CA GLN A 520 -18.10 15.41 -30.35
C GLN A 520 -17.53 14.17 -31.05
N LEU A 521 -17.37 13.06 -30.32
CA LEU A 521 -16.87 11.79 -30.88
C LEU A 521 -17.85 11.20 -31.91
N SER A 522 -19.15 11.32 -31.66
CA SER A 522 -20.19 10.89 -32.60
C SER A 522 -20.14 11.69 -33.90
N TYR A 523 -19.96 13.02 -33.86
CA TYR A 523 -19.78 13.85 -35.05
C TYR A 523 -18.53 13.47 -35.86
N MET A 524 -17.55 12.82 -35.23
CA MET A 524 -16.36 12.29 -35.89
C MET A 524 -16.55 10.86 -36.43
N ASN A 525 -17.78 10.33 -36.46
CA ASN A 525 -18.11 8.96 -36.87
C ASN A 525 -17.38 7.86 -36.06
N LYS A 526 -16.99 8.15 -34.82
CA LYS A 526 -16.47 7.13 -33.91
C LYS A 526 -17.63 6.32 -33.33
N GLN A 527 -17.44 5.00 -33.24
CA GLN A 527 -18.25 4.13 -32.42
C GLN A 527 -17.80 4.28 -30.97
N VAL A 528 -18.67 4.86 -30.15
CA VAL A 528 -18.35 5.20 -28.76
C VAL A 528 -18.91 4.14 -27.80
N TYR A 529 -18.09 3.75 -26.84
CA TYR A 529 -18.44 2.92 -25.70
C TYR A 529 -18.22 3.72 -24.42
N ILE A 530 -19.15 3.66 -23.48
CA ILE A 530 -18.97 4.22 -22.14
C ILE A 530 -18.91 3.10 -21.11
N VAL A 531 -17.93 3.18 -20.22
CA VAL A 531 -17.69 2.28 -19.11
C VAL A 531 -17.98 3.04 -17.82
N LEU A 532 -18.93 2.55 -17.02
CA LEU A 532 -19.35 3.22 -15.79
C LEU A 532 -19.94 2.23 -14.77
N PRO A 533 -19.91 2.57 -13.46
CA PRO A 533 -20.57 1.75 -12.44
C PRO A 533 -22.06 1.62 -12.70
N THR A 534 -22.62 0.42 -12.50
CA THR A 534 -24.05 0.13 -12.73
C THR A 534 -24.95 1.13 -11.98
N GLY A 535 -24.61 1.47 -10.74
CA GLY A 535 -25.33 2.46 -9.94
C GLY A 535 -25.28 3.89 -10.46
N SER A 536 -24.30 4.24 -11.29
CA SER A 536 -24.10 5.58 -11.86
C SER A 536 -24.81 5.80 -13.20
N PHE A 537 -25.30 4.73 -13.85
CA PHE A 537 -25.95 4.81 -15.16
C PHE A 537 -27.16 5.77 -15.19
N PRO A 538 -28.09 5.78 -14.20
CA PRO A 538 -29.23 6.67 -14.22
C PRO A 538 -28.86 8.15 -14.38
N THR A 539 -27.74 8.58 -13.80
CA THR A 539 -27.27 9.96 -13.89
C THR A 539 -26.89 10.35 -15.31
N VAL A 540 -26.19 9.48 -16.05
CA VAL A 540 -25.84 9.72 -17.46
C VAL A 540 -27.07 9.61 -18.33
N ALA A 541 -27.89 8.58 -18.12
CA ALA A 541 -29.08 8.34 -18.94
C ALA A 541 -30.10 9.49 -18.86
N LEU A 542 -30.24 10.12 -17.68
CA LEU A 542 -31.10 11.29 -17.50
C LEU A 542 -30.49 12.58 -18.09
N SER A 543 -29.15 12.71 -18.08
CA SER A 543 -28.47 13.93 -18.55
C SER A 543 -28.28 13.93 -20.07
N CYS A 544 -28.12 12.76 -20.69
CA CYS A 544 -28.10 12.59 -22.14
C CYS A 544 -29.32 11.75 -22.59
N ASP A 545 -30.52 12.26 -22.35
CA ASP A 545 -31.82 11.59 -22.65
C ASP A 545 -32.11 11.46 -24.15
N TYR A 546 -31.47 12.29 -24.98
CA TYR A 546 -31.48 12.23 -26.44
C TYR A 546 -30.68 11.05 -27.04
N ILE A 547 -29.99 10.27 -26.20
CA ILE A 547 -29.15 9.15 -26.62
C ILE A 547 -29.88 7.83 -26.38
N ASN A 548 -29.95 6.97 -27.40
CA ASN A 548 -30.44 5.60 -27.20
C ASN A 548 -29.32 4.69 -26.71
N TRP A 549 -29.38 4.32 -25.43
CA TRP A 549 -28.38 3.50 -24.76
C TRP A 549 -28.66 2.00 -24.95
N HIS A 550 -27.67 1.29 -25.48
CA HIS A 550 -27.67 -0.16 -25.60
C HIS A 550 -26.62 -0.75 -24.65
N ARG A 551 -27.08 -1.36 -23.56
CA ARG A 551 -26.21 -2.10 -22.66
C ARG A 551 -25.66 -3.32 -23.37
N LEU A 552 -24.35 -3.54 -23.29
CA LEU A 552 -23.71 -4.74 -23.80
C LEU A 552 -23.71 -5.80 -22.69
N GLU A 553 -24.62 -6.77 -22.76
CA GLU A 553 -24.79 -7.80 -21.71
C GLU A 553 -23.49 -8.60 -21.47
N ASP A 554 -22.74 -8.90 -22.54
CA ASP A 554 -21.46 -9.61 -22.47
C ASP A 554 -20.37 -8.83 -21.71
N PHE A 555 -20.57 -7.53 -21.49
CA PHE A 555 -19.62 -6.65 -20.81
C PHE A 555 -19.96 -6.36 -19.35
N HIS A 556 -21.08 -6.86 -18.82
CA HIS A 556 -21.39 -6.70 -17.40
C HIS A 556 -20.36 -7.43 -16.52
N TYR A 557 -19.84 -6.73 -15.50
CA TYR A 557 -18.99 -7.31 -14.48
C TYR A 557 -19.59 -7.09 -13.09
N GLN A 558 -19.98 -8.19 -12.43
CA GLN A 558 -20.74 -8.15 -11.17
C GLN A 558 -19.91 -7.70 -9.95
N TYR A 559 -18.62 -8.05 -9.91
CA TYR A 559 -17.77 -7.84 -8.72
C TYR A 559 -17.08 -6.48 -8.73
N HIS A 560 -17.82 -5.41 -8.98
CA HIS A 560 -17.28 -4.05 -8.98
C HIS A 560 -18.03 -3.20 -7.97
N TYR A 561 -17.27 -2.45 -7.17
CA TYR A 561 -17.79 -1.46 -6.25
C TYR A 561 -16.93 -0.20 -6.31
N ASP A 562 -17.60 0.92 -6.53
CA ASP A 562 -17.00 2.25 -6.50
C ASP A 562 -17.25 2.87 -5.12
N LEU A 563 -16.19 2.95 -4.31
CA LEU A 563 -16.26 3.50 -2.96
C LEU A 563 -16.19 5.03 -2.94
N ASP A 564 -15.77 5.66 -4.04
CA ASP A 564 -15.49 7.10 -4.08
C ASP A 564 -16.75 7.93 -4.41
N HIS A 565 -17.75 7.33 -5.06
CA HIS A 565 -18.98 8.01 -5.48
C HIS A 565 -20.25 7.45 -4.82
N LEU A 566 -20.16 6.97 -3.58
CA LEU A 566 -21.32 6.54 -2.80
C LEU A 566 -22.17 7.73 -2.35
N ASP A 567 -23.44 7.73 -2.74
CA ASP A 567 -24.41 8.74 -2.32
C ASP A 567 -25.47 8.11 -1.41
N PHE A 568 -25.43 8.43 -0.11
CA PHE A 568 -26.41 7.93 0.85
C PHE A 568 -27.84 8.43 0.60
N SER A 569 -28.03 9.45 -0.24
CA SER A 569 -29.35 9.92 -0.68
C SER A 569 -29.92 9.13 -1.85
N ASP A 570 -29.07 8.46 -2.64
CA ASP A 570 -29.45 7.61 -3.75
C ASP A 570 -28.95 6.17 -3.55
N LEU A 571 -29.81 5.31 -3.00
CA LEU A 571 -29.47 3.92 -2.73
C LEU A 571 -29.04 3.12 -3.98
N ARG A 572 -29.31 3.62 -5.19
CA ARG A 572 -28.85 2.98 -6.43
C ARG A 572 -27.33 3.01 -6.58
N THR A 573 -26.62 3.98 -5.98
CA THR A 573 -25.14 4.04 -6.03
C THR A 573 -24.49 2.87 -5.29
N PHE A 574 -25.22 2.19 -4.40
CA PHE A 574 -24.76 0.99 -3.71
C PHE A 574 -24.92 -0.29 -4.56
N THR A 575 -25.46 -0.18 -5.78
CA THR A 575 -25.63 -1.33 -6.66
C THR A 575 -24.27 -1.77 -7.20
N PRO A 576 -23.79 -2.99 -6.90
CA PRO A 576 -22.53 -3.47 -7.41
C PRO A 576 -22.64 -3.72 -8.93
N GLY A 577 -21.54 -3.47 -9.62
CA GLY A 577 -21.41 -3.78 -11.03
C GLY A 577 -20.70 -2.70 -11.83
N LEU A 578 -20.05 -3.12 -12.90
CA LEU A 578 -19.52 -2.25 -13.94
C LEU A 578 -20.15 -2.66 -15.26
N ASP A 579 -20.65 -1.68 -16.01
CA ASP A 579 -21.34 -1.91 -17.27
C ASP A 579 -20.68 -1.14 -18.40
N VAL A 580 -20.82 -1.69 -19.60
CA VAL A 580 -20.44 -1.01 -20.83
C VAL A 580 -21.69 -0.78 -21.66
N TYR A 581 -21.91 0.48 -22.03
CA TYR A 581 -22.99 0.88 -22.91
C TYR A 581 -22.40 1.34 -24.24
N LYS A 582 -23.02 0.87 -25.32
CA LYS A 582 -22.89 1.44 -26.64
C LYS A 582 -24.10 2.34 -26.87
N PHE A 583 -23.96 3.39 -27.66
CA PHE A 583 -25.13 4.13 -28.11
C PHE A 583 -25.21 4.25 -29.62
N ASN A 584 -26.43 4.51 -30.09
CA ASN A 584 -26.72 4.93 -31.45
C ASN A 584 -27.41 6.31 -31.37
N TYR A 585 -26.93 7.29 -32.11
CA TYR A 585 -27.52 8.64 -32.11
C TYR A 585 -28.95 8.56 -32.64
N ILE A 586 -29.93 9.08 -31.89
CA ILE A 586 -31.25 9.33 -32.44
C ILE A 586 -31.08 10.56 -33.31
N LEU A 587 -31.03 10.39 -34.63
CA LEU A 587 -31.23 11.50 -35.55
C LEU A 587 -32.65 12.01 -35.29
N HIS A 588 -32.80 13.05 -34.45
CA HIS A 588 -33.94 13.93 -34.56
C HIS A 588 -33.80 14.62 -35.92
N GLN A 589 -34.53 14.08 -36.90
CA GLN A 589 -34.78 14.69 -38.20
C GLN A 589 -35.46 16.04 -38.04
#